data_AF-A0A972DBI3-F1
#
_entry.id   AF-A0A972DBI3-F1
#
_cell.length_a   1.000
_cell.length_b   1.000
_cell.length_c   1.000
_cell.angle_alpha   90.00
_cell.angle_beta   90.00
_cell.angle_gamma   90.00
#
_symmetry.space_group_name_H-M   'P 1'
#
loop_
_entity.id
_entity.type
_entity.pdbx_description
1 polymer ?
#
loop_
_entity_poly.entity_id
_entity_poly.type
_entity_poly.pdbx_seq_one_letter_code
_entity_poly.pdbx_strand_id
1 'polypeptide(L)'
;MRAVLAVFASLVISACAEPDPRFSTPEKTVESLFEAYGVADVPEREIQRRLLMRERFELVSRAAMLETFADYRVEEQEGLTGFVFGRLVARKASLTYDCSEKRCEVRPEGETDAPPVVLRKDGGEWKIVLAESVPPEVQRELLALHRRADELRRRGR
;
A
#
# COMPACT_ATOMS: atom_id res chain seq x y z
N MET A 1 -19.63 60.94 19.65
CA MET A 1 -19.86 59.54 19.23
C MET A 1 -18.53 58.95 18.79
N ARG A 2 -18.03 57.92 19.47
CA ARG A 2 -16.74 57.27 19.16
C ARG A 2 -17.04 55.98 18.40
N ALA A 3 -16.60 55.90 17.15
CA ALA A 3 -16.64 54.68 16.35
C ALA A 3 -15.44 53.80 16.73
N VAL A 4 -15.70 52.57 17.16
CA VAL A 4 -14.67 51.55 17.40
C VAL A 4 -14.66 50.63 16.20
N LEU A 5 -13.59 50.69 15.42
CA LEU A 5 -13.34 49.81 14.28
C LEU A 5 -12.71 48.52 14.82
N ALA A 6 -13.47 47.43 14.86
CA ALA A 6 -12.95 46.12 15.24
C ALA A 6 -12.33 45.45 14.00
N VAL A 7 -11.00 45.39 13.97
CA VAL A 7 -10.23 44.62 12.99
C VAL A 7 -10.30 43.15 13.40
N PHE A 8 -11.08 42.35 12.67
CA PHE A 8 -11.06 40.89 12.79
C PHE A 8 -9.81 40.35 12.07
N ALA A 9 -8.77 40.07 12.85
CA ALA A 9 -7.61 39.31 12.37
C ALA A 9 -8.00 37.83 12.25
N SER A 10 -8.24 37.37 11.02
CA SER A 10 -8.45 35.95 10.72
C SER A 10 -7.12 35.20 10.85
N LEU A 11 -6.89 34.62 12.03
CA LEU A 11 -5.79 33.68 12.26
C LEU A 11 -6.17 32.34 11.57
N VAL A 12 -5.63 32.10 10.37
CA VAL A 12 -5.73 30.79 9.72
C VAL A 12 -4.76 29.86 10.43
N ILE A 13 -5.25 29.15 11.44
CA ILE A 13 -4.50 28.06 12.08
C ILE A 13 -4.46 26.93 11.05
N SER A 14 -3.37 26.87 10.28
CA SER A 14 -3.03 25.70 9.49
C SER A 14 -2.75 24.56 10.46
N ALA A 15 -3.77 23.76 10.77
CA ALA A 15 -3.58 22.51 11.50
C ALA A 15 -2.75 21.60 10.60
N CYS A 16 -1.43 21.56 10.85
CA CYS A 16 -0.60 20.47 10.36
C CYS A 16 -1.19 19.19 10.97
N ALA A 17 -1.92 18.42 10.17
CA ALA A 17 -2.35 17.10 10.58
C ALA A 17 -1.10 16.31 10.97
N GLU A 18 -1.09 15.76 12.18
CA GLU A 18 0.02 14.91 12.61
C GLU A 18 0.06 13.66 11.72
N PRO A 19 1.25 13.20 11.31
CA PRO A 19 1.40 11.96 10.54
C PRO A 19 0.77 10.78 11.28
N ASP A 20 0.03 9.93 10.58
CA ASP A 20 -0.60 8.77 11.18
C ASP A 20 0.49 7.79 11.70
N PRO A 21 0.44 7.39 12.98
CA PRO A 21 1.41 6.47 13.58
C PRO A 21 1.54 5.12 12.88
N ARG A 22 0.52 4.68 12.12
CA ARG A 22 0.54 3.47 11.29
C ARG A 22 1.55 3.55 10.14
N PHE A 23 1.89 4.77 9.71
CA PHE A 23 2.79 4.99 8.58
C PHE A 23 4.11 5.64 9.00
N SER A 24 4.42 5.64 10.29
CA SER A 24 5.63 6.33 10.80
C SER A 24 6.94 5.67 10.39
N THR A 25 6.93 4.37 10.09
CA THR A 25 8.09 3.61 9.58
C THR A 25 7.65 2.66 8.45
N PRO A 26 8.58 2.22 7.58
CA PRO A 26 8.27 1.25 6.53
C PRO A 26 7.67 -0.06 7.06
N GLU A 27 8.17 -0.56 8.18
CA GLU A 27 7.71 -1.81 8.82
C GLU A 27 6.25 -1.67 9.24
N LYS A 28 5.87 -0.57 9.88
CA LYS A 28 4.49 -0.32 10.30
C LYS A 28 3.54 -0.15 9.12
N THR A 29 3.99 0.45 8.02
CA THR A 29 3.19 0.52 6.78
C THR A 29 2.93 -0.88 6.22
N VAL A 30 3.94 -1.75 6.23
CA VAL A 30 3.80 -3.16 5.80
C VAL A 30 2.91 -3.96 6.76
N GLU A 31 3.05 -3.78 8.08
CA GLU A 31 2.15 -4.38 9.06
C GLU A 31 0.70 -3.92 8.86
N SER A 32 0.47 -2.64 8.63
CA SER A 32 -0.85 -2.08 8.33
C SER A 32 -1.46 -2.69 7.07
N LEU A 33 -0.64 -3.00 6.06
CA LEU A 33 -1.08 -3.74 4.88
C LEU A 33 -1.52 -5.17 5.27
N PHE A 34 -0.76 -5.88 6.10
CA PHE A 34 -1.13 -7.21 6.57
C PHE A 34 -2.39 -7.23 7.44
N GLU A 35 -2.58 -6.20 8.28
CA GLU A 35 -3.82 -6.01 9.05
C GLU A 35 -5.01 -5.79 8.12
N ALA A 36 -4.85 -4.98 7.07
CA ALA A 36 -5.92 -4.73 6.10
C ALA A 36 -6.39 -6.02 5.38
N TYR A 37 -5.50 -7.01 5.22
CA TYR A 37 -5.82 -8.35 4.70
C TYR A 37 -6.14 -9.38 5.78
N GLY A 38 -6.15 -9.01 7.06
CA GLY A 38 -6.46 -9.93 8.17
C GLY A 38 -5.42 -11.03 8.38
N VAL A 39 -4.17 -10.82 7.96
CA VAL A 39 -3.08 -11.82 8.02
C VAL A 39 -1.97 -11.46 9.01
N ALA A 40 -2.08 -10.33 9.71
CA ALA A 40 -1.10 -9.90 10.71
C ALA A 40 -0.83 -11.00 11.75
N ASP A 41 -1.89 -11.56 12.35
CA ASP A 41 -1.78 -12.60 13.38
C ASP A 41 -1.71 -14.04 12.84
N VAL A 42 -1.84 -14.24 11.52
CA VAL A 42 -1.78 -15.57 10.91
C VAL A 42 -0.33 -16.03 10.84
N PRO A 43 0.03 -17.25 11.25
CA PRO A 43 1.41 -17.75 11.14
C PRO A 43 1.90 -17.81 9.69
N GLU A 44 3.17 -17.46 9.42
CA GLU A 44 3.73 -17.48 8.05
C GLU A 44 3.57 -18.84 7.36
N ARG A 45 3.77 -19.95 8.08
CA ARG A 45 3.57 -21.32 7.54
C ARG A 45 2.16 -21.54 6.97
N GLU A 46 1.15 -20.95 7.59
CA GLU A 46 -0.24 -21.05 7.14
C GLU A 46 -0.45 -20.18 5.90
N ILE A 47 0.11 -18.97 5.87
CA ILE A 47 0.11 -18.12 4.66
C ILE A 47 0.75 -18.85 3.47
N GLN A 48 1.92 -19.45 3.67
CA GLN A 48 2.62 -20.21 2.63
C GLN A 48 1.78 -21.39 2.15
N ARG A 49 1.12 -22.13 3.05
CA ARG A 49 0.17 -23.19 2.68
C ARG A 49 -0.95 -22.64 1.80
N ARG A 50 -1.58 -21.53 2.19
CA ARG A 50 -2.67 -20.90 1.42
C ARG A 50 -2.22 -20.46 0.03
N LEU A 51 -1.04 -19.85 -0.08
CA LEU A 51 -0.43 -19.47 -1.36
C LEU A 51 -0.21 -20.69 -2.27
N LEU A 52 0.33 -21.79 -1.72
CA LEU A 52 0.52 -23.05 -2.45
C LEU A 52 -0.80 -23.65 -2.95
N MET A 53 -1.85 -23.56 -2.12
CA MET A 53 -3.19 -24.00 -2.47
C MET A 53 -3.95 -23.03 -3.37
N ARG A 54 -3.32 -21.89 -3.74
CA ARG A 54 -3.93 -20.79 -4.51
C ARG A 54 -5.24 -20.28 -3.89
N GLU A 55 -5.31 -20.34 -2.57
CA GLU A 55 -6.43 -19.79 -1.82
C GLU A 55 -6.44 -18.26 -1.94
N ARG A 56 -7.63 -17.68 -1.92
CA ARG A 56 -7.81 -16.23 -1.95
C ARG A 56 -7.58 -15.65 -0.56
N PHE A 57 -6.89 -14.53 -0.50
CA PHE A 57 -6.83 -13.71 0.71
C PHE A 57 -7.99 -12.70 0.65
N GLU A 58 -8.86 -12.77 1.64
CA GLU A 58 -9.99 -11.83 1.77
C GLU A 58 -9.48 -10.50 2.32
N LEU A 59 -9.94 -9.41 1.74
CA LEU A 59 -9.60 -8.06 2.18
C LEU A 59 -10.55 -7.66 3.31
N VAL A 60 -10.02 -7.48 4.52
CA VAL A 60 -10.81 -7.10 5.70
C VAL A 60 -11.19 -5.62 5.65
N SER A 61 -10.25 -4.76 5.24
CA SER A 61 -10.48 -3.33 5.13
C SER A 61 -9.87 -2.75 3.87
N ARG A 62 -10.72 -2.47 2.88
CA ARG A 62 -10.29 -1.79 1.66
C ARG A 62 -9.75 -0.40 1.94
N ALA A 63 -10.40 0.36 2.83
CA ALA A 63 -9.94 1.71 3.19
C ALA A 63 -8.52 1.68 3.79
N ALA A 64 -8.27 0.79 4.76
CA ALA A 64 -6.93 0.68 5.37
C ALA A 64 -5.88 0.23 4.36
N MET A 65 -6.22 -0.70 3.46
CA MET A 65 -5.32 -1.11 2.38
C MET A 65 -4.96 0.07 1.47
N LEU A 66 -5.93 0.85 1.03
CA LEU A 66 -5.70 2.00 0.14
C LEU A 66 -4.79 3.04 0.77
N GLU A 67 -4.92 3.28 2.07
CA GLU A 67 -4.08 4.23 2.81
C GLU A 67 -2.60 3.83 2.85
N THR A 68 -2.24 2.57 2.56
CA THR A 68 -0.83 2.13 2.49
C THR A 68 -0.13 2.51 1.19
N PHE A 69 -0.88 2.90 0.15
CA PHE A 69 -0.35 3.17 -1.20
C PHE A 69 -0.35 4.66 -1.53
N ALA A 70 0.74 5.17 -2.10
CA ALA A 70 0.90 6.58 -2.47
C ALA A 70 0.21 6.95 -3.80
N ASP A 71 0.18 5.99 -4.73
CA ASP A 71 -0.15 6.20 -6.13
C ASP A 71 -1.29 5.29 -6.63
N TYR A 72 -2.05 4.71 -5.69
CA TYR A 72 -3.34 4.12 -6.03
C TYR A 72 -4.34 5.21 -6.39
N ARG A 73 -4.97 5.09 -7.55
CA ARG A 73 -5.89 6.08 -8.14
C ARG A 73 -7.18 5.45 -8.63
N VAL A 74 -7.14 4.24 -9.15
CA VAL A 74 -8.26 3.62 -9.88
C VAL A 74 -8.38 2.12 -9.61
N GLU A 75 -9.57 1.56 -9.80
CA GLU A 75 -9.86 0.15 -9.50
C GLU A 75 -9.04 -0.83 -10.34
N GLU A 76 -8.64 -0.45 -11.56
CA GLU A 76 -7.78 -1.23 -12.44
C GLU A 76 -6.44 -1.60 -11.78
N GLN A 77 -5.99 -0.81 -10.79
CA GLN A 77 -4.74 -1.04 -10.07
C GLN A 77 -4.86 -2.05 -8.92
N GLU A 78 -6.05 -2.60 -8.63
CA GLU A 78 -6.25 -3.60 -7.57
C GLU A 78 -5.39 -4.87 -7.78
N GLY A 79 -5.12 -5.24 -9.03
CA GLY A 79 -4.17 -6.32 -9.33
C GLY A 79 -2.74 -6.01 -8.85
N LEU A 80 -2.33 -4.74 -8.94
CA LEU A 80 -0.99 -4.29 -8.53
C LEU A 80 -0.85 -4.35 -7.01
N THR A 81 -1.89 -3.95 -6.26
CA THR A 81 -1.90 -4.05 -4.80
C THR A 81 -1.83 -5.51 -4.35
N GLY A 82 -2.55 -6.41 -5.05
CA GLY A 82 -2.50 -7.85 -4.81
C GLY A 82 -1.11 -8.46 -5.10
N PHE A 83 -0.43 -8.00 -6.15
CA PHE A 83 0.94 -8.42 -6.45
C PHE A 83 1.92 -8.03 -5.33
N VAL A 84 1.89 -6.76 -4.90
CA VAL A 84 2.73 -6.27 -3.80
C VAL A 84 2.47 -7.07 -2.52
N PHE A 85 1.20 -7.20 -2.14
CA PHE A 85 0.80 -7.97 -0.96
C PHE A 85 1.31 -9.42 -1.03
N GLY A 86 1.06 -10.11 -2.14
CA GLY A 86 1.45 -11.50 -2.33
C GLY A 86 2.96 -11.71 -2.19
N ARG A 87 3.77 -10.77 -2.69
CA ARG A 87 5.24 -10.82 -2.56
C ARG A 87 5.71 -10.66 -1.13
N LEU A 88 5.17 -9.69 -0.40
CA LEU A 88 5.57 -9.44 0.98
C LEU A 88 5.08 -10.55 1.92
N VAL A 89 3.83 -10.98 1.76
CA VAL A 89 3.18 -11.90 2.70
C VAL A 89 3.80 -13.31 2.66
N ALA A 90 4.41 -13.71 1.53
CA ALA A 90 5.02 -15.02 1.35
C ALA A 90 6.16 -15.31 2.34
N ARG A 91 6.86 -14.27 2.80
CA ARG A 91 7.95 -14.32 3.79
C ARG A 91 7.77 -13.21 4.83
N LYS A 92 6.53 -13.01 5.31
CA LYS A 92 6.19 -11.86 6.17
C LYS A 92 7.02 -11.74 7.46
N ALA A 93 7.58 -12.85 7.97
CA ALA A 93 8.43 -12.86 9.16
C ALA A 93 9.91 -12.62 8.85
N SER A 94 10.29 -12.65 7.58
CA SER A 94 11.66 -12.54 7.07
C SER A 94 11.70 -11.53 5.93
N LEU A 95 11.46 -10.26 6.25
CA LEU A 95 11.60 -9.13 5.33
C LEU A 95 12.85 -8.33 5.67
N THR A 96 13.61 -7.95 4.66
CA THR A 96 14.74 -7.02 4.77
C THR A 96 14.32 -5.64 4.32
N TYR A 97 14.78 -4.63 5.04
CA TYR A 97 14.48 -3.23 4.81
C TYR A 97 15.79 -2.47 4.58
N ASP A 98 16.01 -2.02 3.35
CA ASP A 98 17.14 -1.15 3.02
C ASP A 98 16.62 0.28 2.84
N CYS A 99 16.75 1.09 3.90
CA CYS A 99 16.14 2.40 3.98
C CYS A 99 17.17 3.54 3.98
N SER A 100 16.86 4.55 3.20
CA SER A 100 17.40 5.91 3.27
C SER A 100 16.37 6.85 3.92
N GLU A 101 16.67 8.15 4.03
CA GLU A 101 15.76 9.14 4.64
C GLU A 101 14.36 9.19 3.99
N LYS A 102 14.28 8.99 2.66
CA LYS A 102 13.06 9.22 1.86
C LYS A 102 12.60 8.03 1.02
N ARG A 103 13.38 6.95 1.00
CA ARG A 103 13.13 5.77 0.19
C ARG A 103 13.52 4.54 1.00
N CYS A 104 12.67 3.53 1.00
CA CYS A 104 13.01 2.23 1.53
C CYS A 104 12.66 1.14 0.52
N GLU A 105 13.57 0.17 0.37
CA GLU A 105 13.37 -1.01 -0.44
C GLU A 105 13.15 -2.23 0.45
N VAL A 106 12.05 -2.94 0.22
CA VAL A 106 11.63 -4.10 1.02
C VAL A 106 11.69 -5.35 0.15
N ARG A 107 12.32 -6.39 0.67
CA ARG A 107 12.45 -7.69 0.00
C ARG A 107 12.24 -8.83 0.99
N PRO A 108 11.69 -9.98 0.56
CA PRO A 108 11.89 -11.23 1.24
C PRO A 108 13.38 -11.54 1.43
N GLU A 109 13.76 -12.01 2.61
CA GLU A 109 15.15 -12.42 2.89
C GLU A 109 15.59 -13.52 1.91
N GLY A 110 16.79 -13.36 1.34
CA GLY A 110 17.36 -14.29 0.35
C GLY A 110 16.87 -14.09 -1.09
N GLU A 111 15.94 -13.17 -1.36
CA GLU A 111 15.50 -12.83 -2.71
C GLU A 111 16.32 -11.67 -3.28
N THR A 112 17.19 -11.94 -4.26
CA THR A 112 18.06 -10.94 -4.90
C THR A 112 17.65 -10.57 -6.32
N ASP A 113 16.98 -11.49 -7.02
CA ASP A 113 16.81 -11.38 -8.48
C ASP A 113 15.54 -10.64 -8.89
N ALA A 114 14.61 -10.44 -7.94
CA ALA A 114 13.38 -9.72 -8.18
C ALA A 114 13.50 -8.24 -7.74
N PRO A 115 12.85 -7.30 -8.45
CA PRO A 115 12.78 -5.91 -8.02
C PRO A 115 12.20 -5.78 -6.60
N PRO A 116 12.59 -4.79 -5.79
CA PRO A 116 12.03 -4.61 -4.45
C PRO A 116 10.58 -4.11 -4.47
N VAL A 117 9.90 -4.22 -3.34
CA VAL A 117 8.77 -3.33 -3.04
C VAL A 117 9.34 -2.02 -2.51
N VAL A 118 8.89 -0.90 -3.06
CA VAL A 118 9.44 0.43 -2.77
C VAL A 118 8.45 1.25 -1.97
N LEU A 119 8.92 1.78 -0.85
CA LEU A 119 8.24 2.79 -0.06
C LEU A 119 8.92 4.15 -0.20
N ARG A 120 8.12 5.21 -0.22
CA ARG A 120 8.58 6.61 -0.18
C ARG A 120 8.02 7.29 1.05
N LYS A 121 8.83 8.20 1.61
CA LYS A 121 8.39 9.06 2.70
C LYS A 121 7.83 10.37 2.14
N ASP A 122 6.58 10.68 2.44
CA ASP A 122 5.93 11.95 2.10
C ASP A 122 5.11 12.46 3.28
N GLY A 123 5.19 13.75 3.58
CA GLY A 123 4.48 14.35 4.72
C GLY A 123 4.79 13.72 6.09
N GLY A 124 5.89 12.98 6.23
CA GLY A 124 6.23 12.23 7.44
C GLY A 124 5.77 10.77 7.46
N GLU A 125 4.97 10.35 6.47
CA GLU A 125 4.41 9.01 6.34
C GLU A 125 5.13 8.20 5.26
N TRP A 126 5.32 6.91 5.52
CA TRP A 126 5.83 5.95 4.55
C TRP A 126 4.67 5.28 3.80
N LYS A 127 4.73 5.32 2.48
CA LYS A 127 3.71 4.73 1.60
C LYS A 127 4.36 3.89 0.51
N ILE A 128 3.72 2.79 0.14
CA ILE A 128 4.14 1.94 -0.97
C ILE A 128 3.82 2.64 -2.29
N VAL A 129 4.77 2.63 -3.22
CA VAL A 129 4.59 3.18 -4.57
C VAL A 129 4.45 2.03 -5.55
N LEU A 130 3.24 1.80 -6.08
CA LEU A 130 2.92 0.71 -6.99
C LEU A 130 3.74 0.80 -8.28
N ALA A 131 3.87 1.99 -8.85
CA ALA A 131 4.62 2.21 -10.09
C ALA A 131 6.10 1.84 -9.97
N GLU A 132 6.69 1.94 -8.77
CA GLU A 132 8.07 1.57 -8.47
C GLU A 132 8.21 0.13 -7.95
N SER A 133 7.15 -0.43 -7.35
CA SER A 133 7.17 -1.75 -6.70
C SER A 133 6.79 -2.91 -7.63
N VAL A 134 6.07 -2.62 -8.71
CA VAL A 134 5.59 -3.63 -9.65
C VAL A 134 6.38 -3.49 -10.96
N PRO A 135 6.99 -4.56 -11.50
CA PRO A 135 7.71 -4.47 -12.76
C PRO A 135 6.80 -4.00 -13.91
N PRO A 136 7.28 -3.15 -14.85
CA PRO A 136 6.44 -2.58 -15.91
C PRO A 136 5.68 -3.62 -16.75
N GLU A 137 6.28 -4.77 -17.01
CA GLU A 137 5.66 -5.91 -17.70
C GLU A 137 4.49 -6.49 -16.90
N VAL A 138 4.67 -6.70 -15.61
CA VAL A 138 3.62 -7.18 -14.70
C VAL A 138 2.49 -6.15 -14.60
N GLN A 139 2.83 -4.85 -14.54
CA GLN A 139 1.82 -3.79 -14.56
C GLN A 139 0.96 -3.87 -15.83
N ARG A 140 1.58 -3.96 -17.01
CA ARG A 140 0.86 -4.06 -18.29
C ARG A 140 -0.04 -5.29 -18.35
N GLU A 141 0.46 -6.43 -17.89
CA GLU A 141 -0.29 -7.70 -17.89
C GLU A 141 -1.52 -7.64 -16.97
N LEU A 142 -1.34 -7.18 -15.74
CA LEU A 142 -2.42 -7.08 -14.75
C LEU A 142 -3.50 -6.08 -15.19
N LEU A 143 -3.10 -4.92 -15.70
CA LEU A 143 -4.03 -3.93 -16.24
C LEU A 143 -4.79 -4.47 -17.46
N ALA A 144 -4.12 -5.23 -18.34
CA ALA A 144 -4.77 -5.87 -19.48
C ALA A 144 -5.72 -6.99 -19.07
N LEU A 145 -5.42 -7.73 -17.99
CA LEU A 145 -6.31 -8.74 -17.43
C LEU A 145 -7.57 -8.10 -16.85
N HIS A 146 -7.44 -7.01 -16.10
CA HIS A 146 -8.58 -6.27 -15.58
C HIS A 146 -9.51 -5.79 -16.70
N ARG A 147 -8.95 -5.11 -17.74
CA ARG A 147 -9.74 -4.64 -18.89
C ARG A 147 -10.52 -5.77 -19.57
N ARG A 148 -9.88 -6.93 -19.80
CA ARG A 148 -10.54 -8.10 -20.40
C ARG A 148 -11.66 -8.64 -19.51
N ALA A 149 -11.46 -8.71 -18.19
CA ALA A 149 -12.48 -9.17 -17.26
C ALA A 149 -13.69 -8.23 -17.21
N ASP A 150 -13.46 -6.92 -17.30
CA ASP A 150 -14.51 -5.91 -17.37
C ASP A 150 -15.33 -5.99 -18.66
N GLU A 151 -14.67 -6.16 -19.81
CA GLU A 151 -15.34 -6.35 -21.09
C GLU A 151 -16.26 -7.57 -21.06
N LEU A 152 -15.79 -8.70 -20.51
CA LEU A 152 -16.60 -9.91 -20.35
C LEU A 152 -17.80 -9.69 -19.43
N ARG A 153 -17.59 -9.00 -18.29
CA ARG A 153 -18.68 -8.64 -17.36
C ARG A 153 -19.74 -7.74 -18.01
N ARG A 154 -19.33 -6.81 -18.88
CA ARG A 154 -20.25 -5.93 -19.62
C ARG A 154 -21.02 -6.66 -20.71
N ARG A 155 -20.41 -7.64 -21.39
CA ARG A 155 -21.06 -8.44 -22.45
C ARG A 155 -22.01 -9.51 -21.92
N GLY A 156 -21.82 -9.96 -20.69
CA GLY A 156 -22.70 -10.94 -20.03
C GLY A 156 -23.88 -10.32 -19.28
N ARG A 157 -24.03 -8.99 -19.29
CA ARG A 157 -25.20 -8.24 -18.81
C ARG A 157 -26.04 -7.80 -20.00
#